data_AF-G5LWW7-F1
#
_entry.id   AF-G5LWW7-F1
#
_cell.length_a   1.000
_cell.length_b   1.000
_cell.length_c   1.000
_cell.angle_alpha   90.00
_cell.angle_beta   90.00
_cell.angle_gamma   90.00
#
_symmetry.space_group_name_H-M   'P 1'
#
loop_
_entity.id
_entity.type
_entity.pdbx_description
1 polymer ?
#
loop_
_entity_poly.entity_id
_entity_poly.type
_entity_poly.pdbx_seq_one_letter_code
_entity_poly.pdbx_strand_id
1 'polypeptide(L)'
;MESTNSYVVCHLFDQPTHSSAMFICDRCGVVKEECAEGVEDIMHTLAAKMGFALRHNVIEAHGLCPACVEVEACRHPGDCGHDHSVLVKKKPR
;
A
#
# COMPACT_ATOMS: atom_id res chain seq x y z
N MET A 1 -7.82 -17.79 -3.35
CA MET A 1 -7.01 -17.38 -2.18
C MET A 1 -5.59 -17.24 -2.67
N GLU A 2 -5.14 -16.03 -2.93
CA GLU A 2 -3.74 -15.77 -3.29
C GLU A 2 -3.25 -14.53 -2.54
N SER A 3 -3.06 -14.68 -1.23
CA SER A 3 -2.34 -13.71 -0.42
C SER A 3 -0.85 -13.96 -0.65
N THR A 4 -0.20 -13.07 -1.40
CA THR A 4 1.25 -13.10 -1.58
C THR A 4 1.86 -12.62 -0.26
N ASN A 5 2.37 -13.54 0.57
CA ASN A 5 2.93 -13.22 1.88
C ASN A 5 4.25 -12.44 1.73
N SER A 6 4.17 -11.12 1.78
CA SER A 6 5.32 -10.21 1.92
C SER A 6 5.31 -9.61 3.32
N TYR A 7 6.44 -9.68 4.02
CA TYR A 7 6.57 -9.16 5.38
C TYR A 7 7.32 -7.82 5.35
N VAL A 8 6.74 -6.78 5.95
CA VAL A 8 7.41 -5.49 6.16
C VAL A 8 7.60 -5.28 7.66
N VAL A 9 8.78 -4.77 8.04
CA VAL A 9 9.07 -4.46 9.44
C VAL A 9 8.40 -3.13 9.77
N CYS A 10 7.48 -3.18 10.72
CA CYS A 10 6.83 -2.00 11.26
C CYS A 10 7.86 -1.07 11.92
N HIS A 11 7.89 0.21 11.55
CA HIS A 11 8.85 1.16 12.09
C HIS A 11 8.43 1.76 13.44
N LEU A 12 7.17 1.62 13.84
CA LEU A 12 6.65 2.06 15.14
C LEU A 12 6.71 0.92 16.15
N PHE A 13 7.89 0.68 16.72
CA PHE A 13 8.09 -0.34 17.77
C PHE A 13 7.62 0.11 19.16
N ASP A 14 7.46 1.43 19.36
CA ASP A 14 7.28 2.03 20.68
C ASP A 14 5.81 2.42 20.99
N GLN A 15 4.89 2.20 20.06
CA GLN A 15 3.46 2.52 20.25
C GLN A 15 2.60 1.26 20.34
N PRO A 16 1.63 1.20 21.27
CA PRO A 16 0.71 0.07 21.37
C PRO A 16 -0.12 -0.02 20.08
N THR A 17 -0.15 -1.21 19.49
CA THR A 17 -1.06 -1.64 18.39
C THR A 17 -1.64 -0.49 17.55
N HIS A 18 -0.84 0.13 16.69
CA HIS A 18 -1.33 1.14 15.76
C HIS A 18 -1.88 0.49 14.49
N SER A 19 -2.99 1.01 13.98
CA SER A 19 -3.46 0.67 12.63
C SER A 19 -2.60 1.38 11.59
N SER A 20 -1.73 0.63 10.92
CA SER A 20 -0.95 1.12 9.78
C SER A 20 -1.66 0.86 8.46
N ALA A 21 -1.54 1.83 7.55
CA ALA A 21 -1.83 1.64 6.14
C ALA A 21 -0.53 1.41 5.36
N MET A 22 -0.49 0.35 4.56
CA MET A 22 0.61 0.05 3.65
C MET A 22 0.26 0.48 2.23
N PHE A 23 1.07 1.36 1.65
CA PHE A 23 0.97 1.76 0.26
C PHE A 23 2.04 1.00 -0.54
N ILE A 24 1.59 0.14 -1.46
CA ILE A 24 2.43 -0.77 -2.22
C ILE A 24 2.46 -0.29 -3.68
N CYS A 25 3.65 0.00 -4.19
CA CYS A 25 3.85 0.33 -5.59
C CYS A 25 3.93 -0.95 -6.43
N ASP A 26 2.99 -1.18 -7.32
CA ASP A 26 2.96 -2.37 -8.18
C ASP A 26 4.06 -2.39 -9.25
N ARG A 27 4.71 -1.24 -9.48
CA ARG A 27 5.83 -1.11 -10.42
C ARG A 27 7.15 -1.51 -9.77
N CYS A 28 7.61 -0.74 -8.78
CA CYS A 28 8.93 -0.94 -8.17
C CYS A 28 8.92 -1.77 -6.89
N GLY A 29 7.74 -2.12 -6.35
CA GLY A 29 7.62 -2.87 -5.10
C GLY A 29 7.94 -2.06 -3.85
N VAL A 30 8.14 -0.73 -3.96
CA VAL A 30 8.32 0.10 -2.77
C VAL A 30 7.06 0.06 -1.92
N VAL A 31 7.26 -0.11 -0.62
CA VAL A 31 6.19 -0.11 0.38
C VAL A 31 6.40 1.09 1.29
N LYS A 32 5.34 1.86 1.52
CA LYS A 32 5.34 2.97 2.45
C LYS A 32 4.28 2.73 3.53
N GLU A 33 4.69 2.79 4.78
CA GLU A 33 3.82 2.66 5.94
C GLU A 33 3.42 4.04 6.45
N GLU A 34 2.12 4.26 6.68
CA GLU A 34 1.58 5.51 7.24
C GLU A 34 0.53 5.20 8.33
N CYS A 35 0.40 6.08 9.31
CA CYS A 35 -0.62 5.95 10.35
C CYS A 35 -2.03 6.14 9.77
N ALA A 36 -2.96 5.23 10.08
CA ALA A 36 -4.31 5.22 9.54
C ALA A 36 -5.39 5.52 10.60
N GLU A 37 -5.12 6.48 11.50
CA GLU A 37 -6.00 6.80 12.65
C GLU A 37 -7.48 6.99 12.24
N GLY A 38 -7.75 7.76 11.18
CA GLY A 38 -9.13 7.99 10.72
C GLY A 38 -9.82 6.78 10.06
N VAL A 39 -9.06 5.82 9.53
CA VAL A 39 -9.62 4.62 8.89
C VAL A 39 -10.02 3.60 9.95
N GLU A 40 -9.27 3.52 11.04
CA GLU A 40 -9.58 2.67 12.19
C GLU A 40 -10.94 3.01 12.81
N ASP A 41 -11.21 4.29 13.06
CA ASP A 41 -12.48 4.76 13.62
C ASP A 41 -13.70 4.36 12.77
N ILE A 42 -13.55 4.48 11.44
CA ILE A 42 -14.59 4.11 10.48
C ILE A 42 -14.85 2.59 10.57
N MET A 43 -13.77 1.79 10.60
CA MET A 43 -13.88 0.33 10.65
C MET A 43 -14.48 -0.14 11.98
N HIS A 44 -14.12 0.47 13.11
CA HIS A 44 -14.74 0.20 14.40
C HIS A 44 -16.23 0.55 14.41
N THR A 45 -16.61 1.70 13.84
CA THR A 45 -18.00 2.13 13.76
C THR A 45 -18.84 1.16 12.91
N LEU A 46 -18.30 0.71 11.77
CA LEU A 46 -18.97 -0.27 10.92
C LEU A 46 -19.10 -1.62 11.61
N ALA A 47 -18.03 -2.09 12.26
CA ALA A 47 -18.03 -3.35 13.01
C ALA A 47 -19.07 -3.34 14.13
N ALA A 48 -19.15 -2.25 14.91
CA ALA A 48 -20.14 -2.09 15.97
C ALA A 48 -21.58 -2.12 15.43
N LYS A 49 -21.85 -1.44 14.30
CA LYS A 49 -23.17 -1.48 13.64
C LYS A 49 -23.57 -2.88 13.19
N MET A 50 -22.61 -3.73 12.86
CA MET A 50 -22.84 -5.11 12.42
C MET A 50 -22.81 -6.13 13.56
N GLY A 51 -22.53 -5.71 14.80
CA GLY A 51 -22.27 -6.63 15.92
C GLY A 51 -21.00 -7.47 15.72
N PHE A 52 -20.06 -6.98 14.89
CA PHE A 52 -18.82 -7.66 14.56
C PHE A 52 -17.71 -7.29 15.56
N ALA A 53 -17.09 -8.28 16.18
CA ALA A 53 -15.97 -8.07 17.08
C ALA A 53 -14.65 -7.97 16.30
N LEU A 54 -14.33 -6.76 15.83
CA LEU A 54 -13.08 -6.47 15.14
C LEU A 54 -11.87 -6.72 16.07
N ARG A 55 -10.93 -7.56 15.65
CA ARG A 55 -9.73 -7.91 16.44
C ARG A 55 -8.44 -7.33 15.88
N HIS A 56 -8.36 -7.25 14.56
CA HIS A 56 -7.20 -6.76 13.85
C HIS A 56 -7.66 -6.17 12.52
N ASN A 57 -7.01 -5.09 12.10
CA ASN A 57 -7.30 -4.40 10.85
C ASN A 57 -6.02 -4.35 10.03
N VAL A 58 -6.14 -4.66 8.74
CA VAL A 58 -5.04 -4.61 7.78
C VAL A 58 -5.51 -3.71 6.64
N ILE A 59 -4.77 -2.62 6.41
CA ILE A 59 -5.10 -1.64 5.37
C ILE A 59 -3.96 -1.66 4.34
N GLU A 60 -4.25 -2.21 3.16
CA GLU A 60 -3.32 -2.29 2.04
C GLU A 60 -3.87 -1.53 0.84
N ALA A 61 -3.07 -0.63 0.28
CA ALA A 61 -3.39 0.16 -0.89
C ALA A 61 -2.37 -0.11 -1.99
N HIS A 62 -2.83 -0.61 -3.13
CA HIS A 62 -1.99 -0.85 -4.31
C HIS A 62 -2.09 0.31 -5.29
N GLY A 63 -0.94 0.73 -5.82
CA GLY A 63 -0.88 1.85 -6.77
C GLY A 63 0.53 2.09 -7.30
N LEU A 64 0.84 3.36 -7.57
CA LEU A 64 2.16 3.79 -8.03
C LEU A 64 2.72 4.84 -7.08
N CYS A 65 4.00 4.69 -6.70
CA CYS A 65 4.71 5.74 -5.98
C CYS A 65 4.96 6.96 -6.91
N PRO A 66 5.24 8.16 -6.35
CA PRO A 66 5.42 9.38 -7.16
C PRO A 66 6.42 9.21 -8.31
N ALA A 67 7.58 8.60 -8.04
CA ALA A 67 8.57 8.32 -9.07
C ALA A 67 8.04 7.41 -10.19
N CYS A 68 7.24 6.39 -9.85
CA CYS A 68 6.65 5.51 -10.86
C CYS A 68 5.49 6.16 -11.63
N VAL A 69 4.79 7.12 -11.02
CA VAL A 69 3.78 7.94 -11.73
C VAL A 69 4.46 8.78 -12.81
N GLU A 70 5.61 9.41 -12.50
CA GLU A 70 6.37 10.20 -13.48
C GLU A 70 6.90 9.34 -14.63
N VAL A 71 7.36 8.12 -14.32
CA VAL A 71 7.83 7.17 -15.34
C VAL A 71 6.69 6.71 -16.26
N GLU A 72 5.52 6.36 -15.70
CA GLU A 72 4.34 5.95 -16.49
C GLU A 72 3.74 7.11 -17.30
N ALA A 73 3.86 8.35 -16.82
CA ALA A 73 3.42 9.54 -17.54
C ALA A 73 4.40 9.98 -18.66
N CYS A 74 5.61 9.44 -18.69
CA CYS A 74 6.63 9.83 -19.65
C CYS A 74 6.24 9.39 -21.07
N ARG A 75 6.25 10.35 -22.01
CA ARG A 75 5.91 10.12 -23.42
C ARG A 75 7.12 9.98 -24.34
N HIS A 76 8.33 10.24 -23.82
CA HIS A 76 9.58 10.25 -24.59
C HIS A 76 10.70 9.50 -23.85
N PRO A 77 10.70 8.16 -23.88
CA PRO A 77 11.66 7.34 -23.12
C PRO A 77 13.13 7.53 -23.54
N GLY A 78 13.37 8.13 -24.70
CA GLY A 78 14.71 8.36 -25.26
C GLY A 78 15.38 9.68 -24.84
N ASP A 79 14.64 10.59 -24.17
CA ASP A 79 15.14 11.92 -23.77
C ASP A 79 14.73 12.24 -22.33
N CYS A 80 14.75 11.22 -21.46
CA CYS A 80 14.43 11.36 -20.05
C CYS A 80 15.44 10.62 -19.18
N GLY A 81 15.68 11.13 -17.97
CA GLY A 81 16.54 10.51 -16.96
C GLY A 81 15.83 9.45 -16.10
N HIS A 82 14.70 8.91 -16.56
CA HIS A 82 13.88 7.98 -15.80
C HIS A 82 14.31 6.52 -16.01
N ASP A 83 14.21 5.71 -14.96
CA ASP A 83 14.44 4.27 -15.08
C ASP A 83 13.18 3.55 -15.60
N HIS A 84 13.16 3.31 -16.90
CA HIS A 84 12.11 2.56 -17.60
C HIS A 84 12.30 1.04 -17.56
N SER A 85 13.37 0.54 -16.91
CA SER A 85 13.70 -0.89 -16.89
C SER A 85 12.69 -1.74 -16.11
N VAL A 86 12.05 -1.12 -15.11
CA VAL A 86 11.04 -1.77 -14.27
C VAL A 86 9.72 -1.90 -15.03
N LEU A 87 9.46 -3.08 -15.58
CA LEU A 87 8.19 -3.40 -16.22
C LEU A 87 7.17 -3.82 -15.16
N VAL A 88 6.02 -3.14 -15.12
CA VAL A 88 4.88 -3.58 -14.31
C VAL A 88 4.48 -4.96 -14.79
N LYS A 89 4.66 -5.98 -13.95
CA LYS A 89 4.07 -7.30 -14.21
C LYS A 89 2.56 -7.16 -14.06
N LYS A 90 1.86 -6.80 -15.15
CA LYS A 90 0.40 -6.89 -15.21
C LYS A 90 0.01 -8.32 -14.88
N LYS A 91 -0.51 -8.57 -13.67
CA LYS A 91 -1.12 -9.86 -13.34
C LYS A 91 -2.25 -10.09 -14.36
N PRO A 92 -2.25 -11.22 -15.11
CA PRO A 92 -3.37 -11.54 -15.98
C PRO A 92 -4.63 -11.70 -15.11
N ARG A 93 -5.72 -11.05 -15.55
CA ARG A 93 -7.03 -11.12 -14.92
C ARG A 93 -7.64 -12.51 -15.08
#